data_AF-E7CII5-F1
#
_entry.id   AF-E7CII5-F1
#
_cell.length_a   1.000
_cell.length_b   1.000
_cell.length_c   1.000
_cell.angle_alpha   90.00
_cell.angle_beta   90.00
_cell.angle_gamma   90.00
#
_symmetry.space_group_name_H-M   'P 1'
#
loop_
_entity.id
_entity.type
_entity.pdbx_description
1 polymer ?
#
loop_
_entity_poly.entity_id
_entity_poly.type
_entity_poly.pdbx_seq_one_letter_code
_entity_poly.pdbx_strand_id
1 'polypeptide(L)'
;GLLDKYLIPKASNAESKVFYLKMKGDYFRYLAEVATGETRNAVVEDSQKAYQDAFEISKAKMQPTHPIRLGLALNFSVFYYEILNSPDKACQLAKQAFDDAIAELDTLNEDSYKDSTLIMQLLRDNLTLWTSDTQGDGDEPQEGADN
;
A
#
# COMPACT_ATOMS: atom_id res chain seq x y z
N GLY A 1 18.33 9.55 7.34
CA GLY A 1 17.92 10.98 7.28
C GLY A 1 17.24 11.41 8.57
N LEU A 2 16.36 12.42 8.52
CA LEU A 2 15.53 12.89 9.65
C LEU A 2 14.72 11.73 10.29
N LEU A 3 14.11 10.90 9.45
CA LEU A 3 13.30 9.74 9.87
C LEU A 3 14.12 8.75 10.70
N ASP A 4 15.27 8.29 10.19
CA ASP A 4 16.08 7.26 10.87
C ASP A 4 16.80 7.77 12.11
N LYS A 5 17.24 9.04 12.11
CA LYS A 5 18.05 9.60 13.21
C LYS A 5 17.21 10.14 14.35
N TYR A 6 15.98 10.58 14.08
CA TYR A 6 15.20 11.32 15.07
C TYR A 6 13.77 10.83 15.23
N LEU A 7 13.00 10.68 14.15
CA LEU A 7 11.54 10.45 14.27
C LEU A 7 11.21 9.01 14.62
N ILE A 8 11.73 8.02 13.88
CA ILE A 8 11.47 6.60 14.12
C ILE A 8 12.01 6.17 15.49
N PRO A 9 13.26 6.53 15.90
CA PRO A 9 13.77 6.12 17.21
C PRO A 9 13.05 6.76 18.41
N LYS A 10 12.44 7.94 18.23
CA LYS A 10 11.73 8.66 19.31
C LYS A 10 10.23 8.38 19.32
N ALA A 11 9.69 7.65 18.34
CA ALA A 11 8.29 7.26 18.30
C ALA A 11 7.96 6.30 19.47
N SER A 12 7.12 6.75 20.39
CA SER A 12 6.78 6.02 21.62
C SER A 12 5.53 5.16 21.50
N ASN A 13 4.64 5.45 20.54
CA ASN A 13 3.40 4.71 20.33
C ASN A 13 3.35 4.06 18.94
N ALA A 14 2.43 3.10 18.77
CA ALA A 14 2.32 2.35 17.52
C ALA A 14 1.94 3.26 16.34
N GLU A 15 0.99 4.17 16.51
CA GLU A 15 0.53 5.08 15.45
C GLU A 15 1.67 5.92 14.87
N SER A 16 2.44 6.61 15.71
CA SER A 16 3.58 7.44 15.28
C SER A 16 4.67 6.60 14.61
N LYS A 17 4.94 5.40 15.14
CA LYS A 17 5.93 4.49 14.55
C LYS A 17 5.52 4.00 13.17
N VAL A 18 4.26 3.58 13.01
CA VAL A 18 3.69 3.17 11.73
C VAL A 18 3.66 4.35 10.76
N PHE A 19 3.27 5.54 11.20
CA PHE A 19 3.24 6.74 10.38
C PHE A 19 4.63 7.10 9.82
N TYR A 20 5.68 7.09 10.66
CA TYR A 20 7.03 7.41 10.19
C TYR A 20 7.65 6.31 9.32
N LEU A 21 7.36 5.03 9.59
CA LEU A 21 7.81 3.93 8.73
C LEU A 21 7.09 3.95 7.38
N LYS A 22 5.77 4.19 7.37
CA LYS A 22 4.99 4.42 6.14
C LYS A 22 5.59 5.58 5.34
N MET A 23 5.86 6.70 6.00
CA MET A 23 6.46 7.87 5.36
C MET A 23 7.85 7.55 4.78
N LYS A 24 8.66 6.75 5.48
CA LYS A 24 9.95 6.26 4.96
C LYS A 24 9.75 5.41 3.70
N GLY A 25 8.79 4.48 3.72
CA GLY A 25 8.41 3.69 2.54
C GLY A 25 7.98 4.56 1.37
N ASP A 26 7.11 5.55 1.61
CA ASP A 26 6.65 6.51 0.60
C ASP A 26 7.83 7.27 -0.04
N TYR A 27 8.76 7.79 0.77
CA TYR A 27 9.93 8.50 0.23
C TYR A 27 10.82 7.61 -0.63
N PHE A 28 11.06 6.36 -0.23
CA PHE A 28 11.84 5.43 -1.06
C PHE A 28 11.07 5.01 -2.31
N ARG A 29 9.75 4.84 -2.25
CA ARG A 29 8.91 4.61 -3.43
C ARG A 29 9.07 5.75 -4.45
N TYR A 30 8.96 7.01 -4.02
CA TYR A 30 9.16 8.16 -4.92
C TYR A 30 10.58 8.20 -5.51
N LEU A 31 11.60 7.81 -4.73
CA LEU A 31 12.96 7.68 -5.26
C LEU A 31 13.07 6.53 -6.27
N ALA A 32 12.35 5.42 -6.07
CA ALA A 32 12.36 4.28 -6.98
C ALA A 32 11.83 4.68 -8.37
N GLU A 33 10.78 5.51 -8.43
CA GLU A 33 10.16 6.00 -9.67
C GLU A 33 11.16 6.67 -10.62
N VAL A 34 12.21 7.31 -10.10
CA VAL A 34 13.22 8.02 -10.90
C VAL A 34 14.58 7.32 -10.95
N ALA A 35 14.83 6.35 -10.05
CA ALA A 35 16.08 5.62 -9.99
C ALA A 35 16.17 4.55 -11.10
N THR A 36 17.40 4.28 -11.55
CA THR A 36 17.70 3.25 -12.56
C THR A 36 18.81 2.31 -12.08
N GLY A 37 18.90 1.12 -12.71
CA GLY A 37 19.96 0.14 -12.43
C GLY A 37 20.01 -0.33 -10.97
N GLU A 38 21.22 -0.53 -10.44
CA GLU A 38 21.45 -1.04 -9.08
C GLU A 38 20.88 -0.12 -7.99
N THR A 39 20.93 1.20 -8.22
CA THR A 39 20.35 2.19 -7.29
C THR A 39 18.86 1.97 -7.12
N ARG A 40 18.14 1.63 -8.20
CA ARG A 40 16.71 1.32 -8.12
C ARG A 40 16.47 0.10 -7.22
N ASN A 41 17.24 -0.97 -7.39
CA ASN A 41 17.05 -2.20 -6.61
C ASN A 41 17.19 -1.95 -5.11
N ALA A 42 18.25 -1.24 -4.69
CA ALA A 42 18.45 -0.90 -3.29
C ALA A 42 17.32 -0.04 -2.71
N VAL A 43 16.88 0.97 -3.47
CA VAL A 43 15.77 1.86 -3.06
C VAL A 43 14.44 1.11 -2.95
N VAL A 44 14.17 0.17 -3.87
CA VAL A 44 12.98 -0.69 -3.84
C VAL A 44 12.99 -1.60 -2.61
N GLU A 45 14.13 -2.21 -2.28
CA GLU A 45 14.29 -3.03 -1.07
C GLU A 45 14.06 -2.22 0.20
N ASP A 46 14.62 -1.00 0.28
CA ASP A 46 14.43 -0.11 1.42
C ASP A 46 12.97 0.33 1.59
N SER A 47 12.28 0.63 0.47
CA SER A 47 10.84 0.94 0.45
C SER A 47 10.03 -0.24 0.98
N GLN A 48 10.26 -1.43 0.43
CA GLN A 48 9.53 -2.64 0.80
C GLN A 48 9.73 -2.98 2.28
N LYS A 49 10.96 -2.89 2.79
CA LYS A 49 11.28 -3.14 4.19
C LYS A 49 10.55 -2.17 5.11
N ALA A 50 10.56 -0.87 4.78
CA ALA A 50 9.88 0.14 5.60
C ALA A 50 8.36 -0.09 5.64
N TYR A 51 7.74 -0.43 4.49
CA TYR A 51 6.32 -0.77 4.46
C TYR A 51 6.01 -2.07 5.23
N GLN A 52 6.83 -3.11 5.09
CA GLN A 52 6.62 -4.37 5.82
C GLN A 52 6.72 -4.16 7.33
N ASP A 53 7.75 -3.44 7.79
CA ASP A 53 7.91 -3.13 9.23
C ASP A 53 6.71 -2.34 9.76
N ALA A 54 6.20 -1.37 8.99
CA ALA A 54 4.99 -0.63 9.33
C ALA A 54 3.76 -1.54 9.37
N PHE A 55 3.65 -2.46 8.40
CA PHE A 55 2.49 -3.35 8.24
C PHE A 55 2.37 -4.31 9.41
N GLU A 56 3.47 -4.97 9.81
CA GLU A 56 3.50 -5.88 10.96
C GLU A 56 3.10 -5.17 12.27
N ILE A 57 3.61 -3.96 12.50
CA ILE A 57 3.25 -3.18 13.69
C ILE A 57 1.76 -2.79 13.64
N SER A 58 1.27 -2.33 12.49
CA SER A 58 -0.13 -1.91 12.33
C SER A 58 -1.09 -3.08 12.54
N LYS A 59 -0.78 -4.26 12.00
CA LYS A 59 -1.60 -5.47 12.13
C LYS A 59 -1.67 -5.95 13.57
N ALA A 60 -0.58 -5.82 14.32
CA ALA A 60 -0.50 -6.26 15.71
C ALA A 60 -1.08 -5.26 16.73
N LYS A 61 -1.17 -3.96 16.40
CA LYS A 61 -1.41 -2.90 17.40
C LYS A 61 -2.51 -1.91 17.05
N MET A 62 -3.10 -1.98 15.85
CA MET A 62 -4.07 -0.99 15.38
C MET A 62 -5.30 -1.68 14.81
N GLN A 63 -6.48 -1.09 14.99
CA GLN A 63 -7.71 -1.60 14.40
C GLN A 63 -7.66 -1.55 12.87
N PRO A 64 -8.28 -2.50 12.15
CA PRO A 64 -8.33 -2.49 10.69
C PRO A 64 -8.92 -1.20 10.11
N THR A 65 -9.83 -0.58 10.85
CA THR A 65 -10.52 0.67 10.50
C THR A 65 -9.67 1.92 10.74
N HIS A 66 -8.50 1.82 11.36
CA HIS A 66 -7.69 2.99 11.70
C HIS A 66 -7.13 3.68 10.44
N PRO A 67 -7.29 5.01 10.26
CA PRO A 67 -6.87 5.73 9.04
C PRO A 67 -5.41 5.50 8.64
N ILE A 68 -4.48 5.56 9.61
CA ILE A 68 -3.05 5.29 9.34
C ILE A 68 -2.81 3.86 8.82
N ARG A 69 -3.51 2.85 9.35
CA ARG A 69 -3.38 1.45 8.90
C ARG A 69 -3.98 1.27 7.50
N LEU A 70 -5.14 1.85 7.23
CA LEU A 70 -5.75 1.88 5.90
C LEU A 70 -4.87 2.60 4.88
N GLY A 71 -4.36 3.78 5.23
CA GLY A 71 -3.47 4.56 4.37
C GLY A 71 -2.14 3.88 4.12
N LEU A 72 -1.63 3.08 5.07
CA LEU A 72 -0.48 2.21 4.85
C LEU A 72 -0.82 1.11 3.82
N ALA A 73 -1.94 0.42 3.97
CA ALA A 73 -2.34 -0.63 3.03
C ALA A 73 -2.55 -0.09 1.62
N LEU A 74 -3.16 1.09 1.48
CA LEU A 74 -3.32 1.79 0.21
C LEU A 74 -1.97 2.09 -0.46
N ASN A 75 -1.03 2.70 0.27
CA ASN A 75 0.26 3.06 -0.33
C ASN A 75 1.12 1.82 -0.63
N PHE A 76 1.02 0.79 0.21
CA PHE A 76 1.76 -0.44 0.00
C PHE A 76 1.19 -1.28 -1.15
N SER A 77 -0.13 -1.27 -1.38
CA SER A 77 -0.70 -1.90 -2.57
C SER A 77 -0.29 -1.18 -3.85
N VAL A 78 -0.30 0.16 -3.86
CA VAL A 78 0.24 0.97 -4.96
C VAL A 78 1.71 0.65 -5.20
N PHE A 79 2.53 0.51 -4.16
CA PHE A 79 3.92 0.07 -4.29
C PHE A 79 4.04 -1.31 -4.98
N TYR A 80 3.23 -2.29 -4.58
CA TYR A 80 3.23 -3.60 -5.24
C TYR A 80 2.84 -3.50 -6.72
N TYR A 81 1.88 -2.64 -7.05
CA TYR A 81 1.41 -2.46 -8.42
C TYR A 81 2.46 -1.72 -9.28
N GLU A 82 2.79 -0.49 -8.91
CA GLU A 82 3.57 0.41 -9.75
C GLU A 82 5.09 0.16 -9.70
N ILE A 83 5.61 -0.31 -8.57
CA ILE A 83 7.06 -0.44 -8.38
C ILE A 83 7.53 -1.87 -8.59
N LEU A 84 6.80 -2.84 -8.04
CA LEU A 84 7.14 -4.27 -8.12
C LEU A 84 6.43 -5.00 -9.27
N ASN A 85 5.58 -4.32 -10.04
CA ASN A 85 4.82 -4.91 -11.14
C ASN A 85 4.13 -6.23 -10.73
N SER A 86 3.54 -6.24 -9.54
CA SER A 86 2.94 -7.41 -8.89
C SER A 86 1.45 -7.17 -8.63
N PRO A 87 0.61 -7.11 -9.68
CA PRO A 87 -0.81 -6.76 -9.56
C PRO A 87 -1.57 -7.70 -8.64
N ASP A 88 -1.30 -9.00 -8.68
CA ASP A 88 -1.95 -9.99 -7.79
C ASP A 88 -1.74 -9.65 -6.30
N LYS A 89 -0.50 -9.30 -5.92
CA LYS A 89 -0.17 -8.93 -4.54
C LYS A 89 -0.81 -7.59 -4.16
N ALA A 90 -0.80 -6.62 -5.08
CA ALA A 90 -1.45 -5.33 -4.87
C ALA A 90 -2.95 -5.49 -4.59
N CYS A 91 -3.65 -6.24 -5.45
CA CYS A 91 -5.06 -6.54 -5.31
C CYS A 91 -5.36 -7.36 -4.05
N GLN A 92 -4.55 -8.37 -3.73
CA GLN A 92 -4.72 -9.16 -2.51
C GLN A 92 -4.62 -8.28 -1.26
N LEU A 93 -3.60 -7.42 -1.18
CA LEU A 93 -3.40 -6.54 -0.04
C LEU A 93 -4.52 -5.51 0.10
N ALA A 94 -4.88 -4.84 -1.00
CA ALA A 94 -5.94 -3.83 -1.00
C ALA A 94 -7.31 -4.45 -0.64
N LYS A 95 -7.62 -5.62 -1.20
CA LYS A 95 -8.86 -6.35 -0.93
C LYS A 95 -8.93 -6.79 0.53
N GLN A 96 -7.85 -7.37 1.06
CA GLN A 96 -7.81 -7.80 2.47
C GLN A 96 -8.04 -6.61 3.41
N ALA A 97 -7.37 -5.47 3.17
CA ALA A 97 -7.52 -4.29 4.01
C ALA A 97 -8.94 -3.70 3.94
N PHE A 98 -9.56 -3.71 2.76
CA PHE A 98 -10.94 -3.28 2.57
C PHE A 98 -11.92 -4.21 3.30
N ASP A 99 -11.78 -5.53 3.12
CA ASP A 99 -12.67 -6.52 3.74
C ASP A 99 -12.54 -6.50 5.27
N ASP A 100 -11.32 -6.44 5.81
CA ASP A 100 -11.08 -6.34 7.25
C ASP A 100 -11.73 -5.08 7.85
N ALA A 101 -11.66 -3.94 7.15
CA ALA A 101 -12.25 -2.70 7.61
C ALA A 101 -13.79 -2.70 7.52
N ILE A 102 -14.36 -3.35 6.49
CA ILE A 102 -15.81 -3.54 6.39
C ILE A 102 -16.33 -4.42 7.53
N ALA A 103 -15.61 -5.49 7.88
CA ALA A 103 -16.00 -6.40 8.95
C ALA A 103 -16.05 -5.73 10.33
N GLU A 104 -15.29 -4.65 10.52
CA GLU A 104 -15.19 -3.93 11.79
C GLU A 104 -15.67 -2.47 11.68
N LEU A 105 -16.44 -2.12 10.64
CA LEU A 105 -16.84 -0.73 10.36
C LEU A 105 -17.61 -0.08 11.53
N ASP A 106 -18.35 -0.87 12.29
CA ASP A 106 -19.09 -0.42 13.47
C ASP A 106 -18.18 0.03 14.64
N THR A 107 -16.88 -0.27 14.59
CA THR A 107 -15.90 0.11 15.62
C THR A 107 -15.33 1.52 15.41
N LEU A 108 -15.67 2.18 14.30
CA LEU A 108 -15.12 3.47 13.94
C LEU A 108 -15.59 4.59 14.88
N ASN A 109 -14.65 5.40 15.33
CA ASN A 109 -14.96 6.64 16.02
C ASN A 109 -15.37 7.74 15.02
N GLU A 110 -16.20 8.69 15.47
CA GLU A 110 -16.69 9.80 14.63
C GLU A 110 -15.54 10.66 14.08
N ASP A 111 -14.48 10.86 14.88
CA ASP A 111 -13.34 11.71 14.53
C ASP A 111 -12.56 11.18 13.32
N SER A 112 -12.48 9.85 13.17
CA SER A 112 -11.73 9.17 12.09
C SER A 112 -12.64 8.66 10.98
N TYR A 113 -13.96 8.85 11.09
CA TYR A 113 -14.94 8.27 10.17
C TYR A 113 -14.75 8.74 8.74
N LYS A 114 -14.61 10.05 8.56
CA LYS A 114 -14.43 10.66 7.23
C LYS A 114 -13.14 10.21 6.57
N ASP A 115 -12.04 10.18 7.32
CA ASP A 115 -10.74 9.82 6.78
C ASP A 115 -10.70 8.34 6.38
N SER A 116 -11.22 7.45 7.24
CA SER A 116 -11.20 6.01 6.97
C SER A 116 -12.10 5.65 5.80
N THR A 117 -13.32 6.22 5.73
CA THR A 117 -14.23 5.98 4.61
C THR A 117 -13.68 6.50 3.29
N LEU A 118 -13.01 7.65 3.30
CA LEU A 118 -12.30 8.16 2.11
C LEU A 118 -11.19 7.20 1.66
N ILE A 119 -10.38 6.67 2.57
CA ILE A 119 -9.30 5.75 2.20
C ILE A 119 -9.86 4.41 1.70
N MET A 120 -10.93 3.89 2.32
CA MET A 120 -11.61 2.69 1.85
C MET A 120 -12.19 2.88 0.44
N GLN A 121 -12.72 4.07 0.16
CA GLN A 121 -13.18 4.44 -1.17
C GLN A 121 -12.03 4.38 -2.20
N LEU A 122 -10.87 4.95 -1.87
CA LEU A 122 -9.67 4.89 -2.72
C LEU A 122 -9.17 3.45 -2.93
N LEU A 123 -9.19 2.60 -1.90
CA LEU A 123 -8.85 1.18 -2.02
C LEU A 123 -9.77 0.47 -3.01
N ARG A 124 -11.09 0.73 -2.94
CA ARG A 124 -12.08 0.18 -3.87
C ARG A 124 -11.87 0.66 -5.30
N ASP A 125 -11.55 1.94 -5.47
CA ASP A 125 -11.33 2.53 -6.79
C ASP A 125 -10.07 1.94 -7.44
N ASN A 126 -8.98 1.78 -6.69
CA ASN A 126 -7.78 1.09 -7.15
C ASN A 126 -8.05 -0.37 -7.54
N LEU A 127 -8.79 -1.13 -6.72
CA LEU A 127 -9.16 -2.51 -7.03
C LEU A 127 -9.97 -2.59 -8.33
N THR A 128 -10.90 -1.65 -8.55
CA THR A 128 -11.71 -1.60 -9.76
C THR A 128 -10.83 -1.35 -10.99
N LEU A 129 -9.92 -0.38 -10.90
CA LEU A 129 -8.99 -0.05 -11.97
C LEU A 129 -8.07 -1.23 -12.33
N TRP A 130 -7.43 -1.82 -11.33
CA TRP A 130 -6.45 -2.89 -11.55
C TRP A 130 -7.09 -4.20 -12.03
N THR A 131 -8.32 -4.48 -11.61
CA THR A 131 -9.03 -5.68 -12.11
C THR A 131 -9.56 -5.50 -13.53
N SER A 132 -9.89 -4.29 -13.95
CA SER A 132 -10.20 -4.02 -15.36
C SER A 132 -8.97 -4.12 -16.26
N ASP A 133 -7.80 -3.64 -15.81
CA ASP A 133 -6.55 -3.74 -16.58
C ASP A 133 -6.18 -5.21 -16.83
N THR A 134 -6.32 -6.07 -15.82
CA THR A 134 -6.01 -7.51 -15.97
C THR A 134 -6.99 -8.31 -16.84
N GLN A 135 -8.21 -7.79 -17.08
CA GLN A 135 -9.20 -8.44 -17.96
C GLN A 135 -9.07 -8.01 -19.43
N GLY A 136 -8.36 -6.92 -19.72
CA GLY A 136 -8.19 -6.37 -21.07
C GLY A 136 -7.13 -7.06 -21.94
N ASP A 137 -6.18 -7.78 -21.34
CA ASP A 137 -5.05 -8.42 -22.06
C ASP A 137 -5.31 -9.89 -22.45
N GLY A 138 -6.54 -10.38 -22.31
CA GLY A 138 -6.86 -11.82 -22.38
C GLY A 138 -7.61 -12.33 -23.62
N ASP A 139 -8.02 -11.47 -24.57
CA ASP A 139 -8.89 -11.91 -25.67
C ASP A 139 -8.65 -11.13 -26.99
N GLU A 140 -7.43 -11.25 -27.55
CA GLU A 140 -7.26 -11.13 -29.01
C GLU A 140 -7.01 -12.54 -29.58
N PRO A 141 -7.98 -13.13 -30.31
CA PRO A 141 -7.68 -14.28 -31.14
C PRO A 141 -6.66 -13.83 -32.19
N GLN A 142 -5.46 -14.44 -32.17
CA GLN A 142 -4.59 -14.46 -33.35
C GLN A 142 -5.35 -15.17 -34.47
N GLU A 143 -6.05 -14.42 -35.32
CA GLU A 143 -6.46 -14.93 -36.62
C GLU A 143 -5.20 -15.19 -37.43
N GLY A 144 -4.90 -16.49 -37.55
CA GLY A 144 -3.79 -17.02 -38.30
C GLY A 144 -3.80 -16.51 -39.74
N ALA A 145 -2.70 -15.86 -40.12
CA ALA A 145 -2.26 -15.86 -41.49
C ALA A 145 -1.78 -17.29 -41.81
N ASP A 146 -2.49 -17.98 -42.70
CA ASP A 146 -1.88 -19.01 -43.54
C ASP A 146 -2.58 -19.06 -44.90
N ASN A 147 -1.72 -19.06 -45.92
CA ASN A 147 -1.89 -18.99 -47.37
C ASN A 147 -3.05 -19.76 -48.01
#